data_AF-A0A7C1KD27-F1
#
_entry.id   AF-A0A7C1KD27-F1
#
_cell.length_a   1.000
_cell.length_b   1.000
_cell.length_c   1.000
_cell.angle_alpha   90.00
_cell.angle_beta   90.00
_cell.angle_gamma   90.00
#
_symmetry.space_group_name_H-M   'P 1'
#
loop_
_entity.id
_entity.type
_entity.pdbx_description
1 polymer ?
#
loop_
_entity_poly.entity_id
_entity_poly.type
_entity_poly.pdbx_seq_one_letter_code
_entity_poly.pdbx_strand_id
1 'polypeptide(L)'
;MQNLLGRELAAAAIAIDPAPIKGVRELPLSALKAAWPVLRNPLNLKRAVSLTEPQFRFAFTNAVSEPEARELYARYAMPAPARPLFQAATAMFNPNAATRVNVANANRGPPLLIAGTADNTVPPVLVRSTRRAYGNSPAVTEFKEFAGRGHSLTIDSGWRELAEYCLSWLRAKRL
;
A
#
# COMPACT_ATOMS: atom_id res chain seq x y z
N MET A 1 8.27 5.80 0.93
CA MET A 1 8.90 5.60 -0.41
C MET A 1 8.53 6.69 -1.41
N GLN A 2 7.26 6.81 -1.84
CA GLN A 2 6.86 7.80 -2.86
C GLN A 2 7.26 9.25 -2.52
N ASN A 3 7.22 9.64 -1.24
CA ASN A 3 7.72 10.93 -0.75
C ASN A 3 9.23 11.12 -0.89
N LEU A 4 10.04 10.08 -0.69
CA LEU A 4 11.50 10.16 -0.83
C LEU A 4 11.86 10.37 -2.31
N LEU A 5 11.20 9.64 -3.20
CA LEU A 5 11.38 9.75 -4.64
C LEU A 5 10.98 11.13 -5.17
N GLY A 6 9.82 11.66 -4.76
CA GLY A 6 9.38 13.01 -5.14
C GLY A 6 10.27 14.15 -4.60
N ARG A 7 11.11 13.86 -3.60
CA ARG A 7 12.12 14.77 -3.02
C ARG A 7 13.53 14.51 -3.56
N GLU A 8 13.68 13.64 -4.56
CA GLU A 8 14.97 13.29 -5.17
C GLU A 8 15.97 12.66 -4.19
N LEU A 9 15.46 11.99 -3.15
CA LEU A 9 16.26 11.30 -2.13
C LEU A 9 16.44 9.80 -2.44
N ALA A 10 15.96 9.34 -3.59
CA ALA A 10 16.06 7.94 -4.00
C ALA A 10 16.20 7.86 -5.53
N ALA A 11 17.03 6.91 -6.01
CA ALA A 11 17.21 6.66 -7.44
C ALA A 11 15.99 5.98 -8.09
N ALA A 12 15.25 5.19 -7.32
CA ALA A 12 13.98 4.56 -7.72
C ALA A 12 13.18 4.16 -6.47
N ALA A 13 11.92 3.75 -6.66
CA ALA A 13 11.14 3.15 -5.59
C ALA A 13 10.20 2.06 -6.10
N ILE A 14 10.11 0.94 -5.38
CA ILE A 14 9.06 -0.05 -5.56
C ILE A 14 8.07 0.13 -4.41
N ALA A 15 6.83 0.47 -4.74
CA ALA A 15 5.76 0.69 -3.78
C ALA A 15 4.72 -0.42 -3.92
N ILE A 16 4.71 -1.35 -2.96
CA ILE A 16 3.84 -2.52 -2.93
C ILE A 16 2.62 -2.21 -2.07
N ASP A 17 1.43 -2.41 -2.64
CA ASP A 17 0.13 -2.06 -2.04
C ASP A 17 0.19 -0.72 -1.27
N PRO A 18 0.64 0.37 -1.91
CA PRO A 18 0.92 1.60 -1.20
C PRO A 18 -0.37 2.26 -0.72
N ALA A 19 -0.39 2.67 0.55
CA ALA A 19 -1.45 3.53 1.07
C ALA A 19 -1.68 4.73 0.13
N PRO A 20 -2.95 5.12 -0.10
CA PRO A 20 -3.30 6.16 -1.05
C PRO A 20 -2.62 7.49 -0.70
N ILE A 21 -2.09 8.15 -1.72
CA ILE A 21 -1.54 9.50 -1.57
C ILE A 21 -2.67 10.53 -1.48
N LYS A 22 -2.37 11.73 -0.96
CA LYS A 22 -3.34 12.83 -0.96
C LYS A 22 -3.83 13.11 -2.39
N GLY A 23 -5.15 13.15 -2.58
CA GLY A 23 -5.79 13.42 -3.87
C GLY A 23 -6.49 12.21 -4.50
N VAL A 24 -6.19 11.00 -4.03
CA VAL A 24 -6.95 9.78 -4.35
C VAL A 24 -8.31 9.84 -3.64
N ARG A 25 -9.40 9.65 -4.38
CA ARG A 25 -10.78 9.91 -3.89
C ARG A 25 -11.61 8.64 -3.71
N GLU A 26 -11.14 7.53 -4.24
CA GLU A 26 -11.84 6.26 -4.21
C GLU A 26 -11.93 5.75 -2.76
N LEU A 27 -13.12 5.27 -2.39
CA LEU A 27 -13.42 4.72 -1.07
C LEU A 27 -14.01 3.31 -1.20
N PRO A 28 -13.20 2.30 -1.55
CA PRO A 28 -13.69 0.92 -1.67
C PRO A 28 -14.24 0.40 -0.35
N LEU A 29 -15.36 -0.33 -0.41
CA LEU A 29 -15.97 -0.92 0.78
C LEU A 29 -15.04 -1.89 1.52
N SER A 30 -14.20 -2.63 0.79
CA SER A 30 -13.19 -3.51 1.38
C SER A 30 -12.16 -2.73 2.19
N ALA A 31 -11.62 -1.63 1.65
CA ALA A 31 -10.65 -0.78 2.35
C ALA A 31 -11.27 -0.14 3.60
N LEU A 32 -12.51 0.35 3.50
CA LEU A 32 -13.25 0.88 4.64
C LEU A 32 -13.44 -0.17 5.74
N LYS A 33 -13.83 -1.40 5.36
CA LYS A 33 -14.00 -2.52 6.29
C LYS A 33 -12.67 -2.96 6.92
N ALA A 34 -11.59 -2.99 6.16
CA ALA A 34 -10.24 -3.31 6.65
C ALA A 34 -9.73 -2.25 7.65
N ALA A 35 -10.03 -0.97 7.41
CA ALA A 35 -9.64 0.14 8.27
C ALA A 35 -10.55 0.34 9.50
N TRP A 36 -11.76 -0.21 9.48
CA TRP A 36 -12.78 -0.01 10.51
C TRP A 36 -12.32 -0.31 11.96
N PRO A 37 -11.60 -1.42 12.25
CA PRO A 37 -11.14 -1.71 13.62
C PRO A 37 -10.31 -0.56 14.22
N VAL A 38 -9.57 0.15 13.38
CA VAL A 38 -8.70 1.27 13.76
C VAL A 38 -9.48 2.58 13.80
N LEU A 39 -10.21 2.91 12.72
CA LEU A 39 -10.82 4.24 12.53
C LEU A 39 -12.10 4.47 13.34
N ARG A 40 -12.80 3.42 13.78
CA ARG A 40 -14.06 3.54 14.53
C ARG A 40 -13.94 4.25 15.87
N ASN A 41 -12.74 4.34 16.46
CA ASN A 41 -12.51 4.99 17.74
C ASN A 41 -11.43 6.08 17.57
N PRO A 42 -11.79 7.39 17.64
CA PRO A 42 -10.82 8.48 17.52
C PRO A 42 -9.69 8.45 18.56
N LEU A 43 -9.92 7.84 19.73
CA LEU A 43 -8.89 7.67 20.76
C LEU A 43 -7.75 6.75 20.32
N ASN A 44 -7.97 5.95 19.26
CA ASN A 44 -6.91 5.13 18.68
C ASN A 44 -5.81 5.97 18.03
N LEU A 45 -6.02 7.25 17.70
CA LEU A 45 -5.04 8.10 17.00
C LEU A 45 -3.64 8.08 17.63
N LYS A 46 -3.55 7.91 18.96
CA LYS A 46 -2.29 7.86 19.72
C LYS A 46 -1.94 6.45 20.24
N ARG A 47 -2.62 5.40 19.76
CA ARG A 47 -2.49 4.02 20.25
C ARG A 47 -1.99 3.08 19.16
N ALA A 48 -1.49 1.93 19.61
CA ALA A 48 -1.35 0.75 18.77
C ALA A 48 -2.65 -0.07 18.84
N VAL A 49 -3.07 -0.63 17.71
CA VAL A 49 -4.26 -1.47 17.59
C VAL A 49 -3.83 -2.84 17.09
N SER A 50 -4.24 -3.90 17.79
CA SER A 50 -4.10 -5.27 17.33
C SER A 50 -5.36 -5.69 16.59
N LEU A 51 -5.18 -6.33 15.43
CA LEU A 51 -6.28 -6.99 14.74
C LEU A 51 -6.54 -8.35 15.38
N THR A 52 -7.81 -8.76 15.43
CA THR A 52 -8.15 -10.15 15.69
C THR A 52 -7.83 -11.02 14.47
N GLU A 53 -7.74 -12.34 14.65
CA GLU A 53 -7.49 -13.26 13.53
C GLU A 53 -8.50 -13.10 12.38
N PRO A 54 -9.83 -12.98 12.59
CA PRO A 54 -10.77 -12.72 11.50
C PRO A 54 -10.55 -11.37 10.80
N GLN A 55 -10.14 -10.34 11.54
CA GLN A 55 -9.83 -9.03 10.96
C GLN A 55 -8.55 -9.09 10.13
N PHE A 56 -7.51 -9.77 10.62
CA PHE A 56 -6.28 -10.00 9.89
C PHE A 56 -6.49 -10.86 8.64
N ARG A 57 -7.32 -11.91 8.74
CA ARG A 57 -7.77 -12.71 7.58
C ARG A 57 -8.43 -11.86 6.53
N PHE A 58 -9.33 -10.97 6.93
CA PHE A 58 -10.02 -10.09 5.98
C PHE A 58 -9.10 -9.05 5.35
N ALA A 59 -8.25 -8.40 6.15
CA ALA A 59 -7.43 -7.27 5.70
C ALA A 59 -6.14 -7.69 5.01
N PHE A 60 -5.43 -8.69 5.54
CA PHE A 60 -4.09 -9.06 5.09
C PHE A 60 -4.06 -10.33 4.25
N THR A 61 -4.62 -11.41 4.80
CA THR A 61 -4.41 -12.76 4.27
C THR A 61 -5.63 -13.29 3.52
N ASN A 62 -6.47 -12.42 2.95
CA ASN A 62 -7.76 -12.80 2.36
C ASN A 62 -7.62 -13.70 1.11
N ALA A 63 -6.47 -13.67 0.46
CA ALA A 63 -6.21 -14.37 -0.78
C ALA A 63 -5.40 -15.68 -0.63
N VAL A 64 -5.13 -16.11 0.61
CA VAL A 64 -4.43 -17.37 0.88
C VAL A 64 -5.33 -18.40 1.56
N SER A 65 -4.82 -19.62 1.70
CA SER A 65 -5.52 -20.71 2.39
C SER A 65 -5.74 -20.37 3.88
N GLU A 66 -6.76 -20.95 4.50
CA GLU A 66 -6.99 -20.73 5.94
C GLU A 66 -5.82 -21.21 6.83
N PRO A 67 -5.20 -22.39 6.59
CA PRO A 67 -4.04 -22.81 7.39
C PRO A 67 -2.89 -21.81 7.31
N GLU A 68 -2.60 -21.31 6.11
CA GLU A 68 -1.56 -20.31 5.89
C GLU A 68 -1.92 -18.97 6.54
N ALA A 69 -3.17 -18.52 6.41
CA ALA A 69 -3.63 -17.31 7.08
C ALA A 69 -3.46 -17.38 8.60
N ARG A 70 -3.74 -18.54 9.21
CA ARG A 70 -3.53 -18.78 10.65
C ARG A 70 -2.05 -18.76 11.02
N GLU A 71 -1.19 -19.39 10.22
CA GLU A 71 0.26 -19.35 10.44
C GLU A 71 0.79 -17.90 10.36
N LEU A 72 0.39 -17.17 9.32
CA LEU A 72 0.80 -15.77 9.12
C LEU A 72 0.31 -14.88 10.27
N TYR A 73 -0.92 -15.09 10.76
CA TYR A 73 -1.43 -14.38 11.93
C TYR A 73 -0.59 -14.69 13.17
N ALA A 74 -0.36 -15.97 13.48
CA ALA A 74 0.41 -16.38 14.65
C ALA A 74 1.86 -15.87 14.63
N ARG A 75 2.47 -15.76 13.44
CA ARG A 75 3.86 -15.33 13.29
C ARG A 75 4.04 -13.81 13.21
N TYR A 76 3.12 -13.10 12.55
CA TYR A 76 3.34 -11.70 12.16
C TYR A 76 2.32 -10.70 12.72
N ALA A 77 1.19 -11.15 13.28
CA ALA A 77 0.24 -10.22 13.86
C ALA A 77 0.82 -9.58 15.12
N MET A 78 0.91 -8.26 15.10
CA MET A 78 1.37 -7.46 16.23
C MET A 78 0.60 -6.14 16.30
N PRO A 79 0.52 -5.47 17.46
CA PRO A 79 -0.06 -4.15 17.55
C PRO A 79 0.66 -3.17 16.62
N ALA A 80 -0.08 -2.49 15.74
CA ALA A 80 0.46 -1.49 14.82
C ALA A 80 -0.04 -0.09 15.17
N PRO A 81 0.78 0.96 15.01
CA PRO A 81 0.36 2.33 15.27
C PRO A 81 -0.79 2.73 14.35
N ALA A 82 -1.89 3.24 14.92
CA ALA A 82 -3.08 3.65 14.16
C ALA A 82 -2.91 4.97 13.40
N ARG A 83 -1.98 5.82 13.86
CA ARG A 83 -1.79 7.20 13.35
C ARG A 83 -1.66 7.29 11.83
N PRO A 84 -0.87 6.44 11.12
CA PRO A 84 -0.76 6.52 9.67
C PRO A 84 -2.09 6.31 8.95
N LEU A 85 -2.97 5.44 9.48
CA LEU A 85 -4.28 5.18 8.88
C LEU A 85 -5.22 6.36 9.03
N PHE A 86 -5.21 7.03 10.19
CA PHE A 86 -5.91 8.31 10.37
C PHE A 86 -5.38 9.38 9.43
N GLN A 87 -4.06 9.49 9.26
CA GLN A 87 -3.46 10.45 8.35
C GLN A 87 -3.88 10.21 6.89
N ALA A 88 -3.98 8.95 6.46
CA ALA A 88 -4.49 8.59 5.14
C ALA A 88 -5.98 8.95 5.00
N ALA A 89 -6.81 8.57 5.98
CA ALA A 89 -8.25 8.82 5.96
C ALA A 89 -8.61 10.32 5.93
N THR A 90 -7.83 11.16 6.62
CA THR A 90 -8.07 12.62 6.68
C THR A 90 -7.25 13.41 5.66
N ALA A 91 -6.48 12.75 4.79
CA ALA A 91 -5.49 13.40 3.91
C ALA A 91 -6.10 14.47 3.00
N MET A 92 -7.32 14.25 2.51
CA MET A 92 -8.03 15.17 1.63
C MET A 92 -8.30 16.53 2.28
N PHE A 93 -8.60 16.55 3.58
CA PHE A 93 -8.96 17.75 4.33
C PHE A 93 -7.77 18.45 4.97
N ASN A 94 -6.59 17.83 4.97
CA ASN A 94 -5.38 18.41 5.56
C ASN A 94 -4.48 19.03 4.48
N PRO A 95 -4.30 20.38 4.44
CA PRO A 95 -3.37 21.01 3.50
C PRO A 95 -1.93 20.50 3.67
N ASN A 96 -1.52 20.15 4.88
CA ASN A 96 -0.19 19.64 5.21
C ASN A 96 -0.20 18.12 5.44
N ALA A 97 -1.02 17.38 4.69
CA ALA A 97 -1.12 15.93 4.84
C ALA A 97 0.25 15.26 4.68
N ALA A 98 0.57 14.33 5.59
CA ALA A 98 1.80 13.52 5.52
C ALA A 98 1.88 12.66 4.25
N THR A 99 0.74 12.37 3.63
CA THR A 99 0.59 11.61 2.38
C THR A 99 0.69 12.48 1.12
N ARG A 100 1.02 13.78 1.24
CA ARG A 100 1.27 14.67 0.09
C ARG A 100 2.59 14.27 -0.58
N VAL A 101 2.50 13.81 -1.83
CA VAL A 101 3.66 13.45 -2.68
C VAL A 101 3.78 14.46 -3.82
N ASN A 102 5.01 14.87 -4.16
CA ASN A 102 5.27 15.68 -5.37
C ASN A 102 5.23 14.80 -6.63
N VAL A 103 4.02 14.47 -7.08
CA VAL A 103 3.80 13.62 -8.27
C VAL A 103 4.17 14.30 -9.59
N ALA A 104 4.26 15.64 -9.58
CA ALA A 104 4.63 16.46 -10.74
C ALA A 104 6.13 16.60 -10.95
N ASN A 105 6.97 16.13 -10.01
CA ASN A 105 8.42 16.21 -10.16
C ASN A 105 8.88 15.43 -11.40
N ALA A 106 9.45 16.13 -12.38
CA ALA A 106 9.98 15.56 -13.61
C ALA A 106 11.38 14.96 -13.46
N ASN A 107 12.11 15.31 -12.40
CA ASN A 107 13.50 14.89 -12.17
C ASN A 107 13.61 13.65 -11.28
N ARG A 108 12.50 13.18 -10.70
CA ARG A 108 12.48 12.00 -9.84
C ARG A 108 12.85 10.73 -10.62
N GLY A 109 13.44 9.76 -9.91
CA GLY A 109 13.59 8.40 -10.43
C GLY A 109 12.25 7.68 -10.69
N PRO A 110 12.26 6.50 -11.34
CA PRO A 110 11.04 5.76 -11.65
C PRO A 110 10.44 5.08 -10.39
N PRO A 111 9.12 5.26 -10.13
CA PRO A 111 8.37 4.41 -9.24
C PRO A 111 7.77 3.24 -10.01
N LEU A 112 7.87 2.05 -9.42
CA LEU A 112 7.04 0.89 -9.74
C LEU A 112 5.94 0.78 -8.67
N LEU A 113 4.69 0.97 -9.08
CA LEU A 113 3.52 0.79 -8.23
C LEU A 113 3.01 -0.65 -8.42
N ILE A 114 2.85 -1.40 -7.34
CA ILE A 114 2.37 -2.79 -7.35
C ILE A 114 1.04 -2.88 -6.61
N ALA A 115 0.10 -3.65 -7.17
CA ALA A 115 -1.17 -3.97 -6.54
C ALA A 115 -1.46 -5.48 -6.59
N GLY A 116 -1.91 -6.06 -5.47
CA GLY A 116 -2.59 -7.35 -5.46
C GLY A 116 -4.04 -7.24 -5.93
N THR A 117 -4.47 -8.03 -6.92
CA THR A 117 -5.84 -7.88 -7.47
C THR A 117 -6.95 -8.24 -6.49
N ALA A 118 -6.62 -9.01 -5.45
CA ALA A 118 -7.53 -9.43 -4.39
C ALA A 118 -7.30 -8.67 -3.07
N ASP A 119 -6.47 -7.62 -3.05
CA ASP A 119 -6.21 -6.86 -1.82
C ASP A 119 -7.47 -6.14 -1.29
N ASN A 120 -7.83 -6.42 -0.04
CA ASN A 120 -8.91 -5.73 0.68
C ASN A 120 -8.47 -4.45 1.39
N THR A 121 -7.19 -4.34 1.77
CA THR A 121 -6.62 -3.19 2.48
C THR A 121 -6.30 -2.04 1.53
N VAL A 122 -5.58 -2.32 0.44
CA VAL A 122 -5.31 -1.36 -0.63
C VAL A 122 -5.79 -1.92 -1.97
N PRO A 123 -7.12 -1.92 -2.24
CA PRO A 123 -7.66 -2.47 -3.47
C PRO A 123 -7.04 -1.82 -4.72
N PRO A 124 -6.90 -2.55 -5.84
CA PRO A 124 -6.18 -2.09 -7.04
C PRO A 124 -6.61 -0.73 -7.57
N VAL A 125 -7.89 -0.37 -7.39
CA VAL A 125 -8.42 0.94 -7.79
C VAL A 125 -7.67 2.10 -7.12
N LEU A 126 -7.23 1.96 -5.87
CA LEU A 126 -6.45 2.98 -5.15
C LEU A 126 -5.06 3.15 -5.76
N VAL A 127 -4.41 2.05 -6.13
CA VAL A 127 -3.07 2.08 -6.74
C VAL A 127 -3.15 2.62 -8.18
N ARG A 128 -4.18 2.24 -8.93
CA ARG A 128 -4.47 2.81 -10.26
C ARG A 128 -4.74 4.32 -10.18
N SER A 129 -5.50 4.78 -9.18
CA SER A 129 -5.74 6.20 -8.95
C SER A 129 -4.44 6.95 -8.62
N THR A 130 -3.60 6.36 -7.77
CA THR A 130 -2.25 6.86 -7.50
C THR A 130 -1.43 6.96 -8.80
N ARG A 131 -1.46 5.94 -9.66
CA ARG A 131 -0.80 5.99 -10.98
C ARG A 131 -1.33 7.12 -11.87
N ARG A 132 -2.64 7.36 -11.87
CA ARG A 132 -3.26 8.47 -12.62
C ARG A 132 -2.79 9.83 -12.09
N ALA A 133 -2.58 9.98 -10.79
CA ALA A 133 -2.05 11.21 -10.20
C ALA A 133 -0.64 11.55 -10.72
N TYR A 134 0.17 10.54 -11.08
CA TYR A 134 1.46 10.73 -11.76
C TYR A 134 1.34 11.05 -13.26
N GLY A 135 0.15 11.04 -13.85
CA GLY A 135 -0.07 11.13 -15.30
C GLY A 135 0.39 12.43 -15.96
N ASN A 136 0.47 13.53 -15.21
CA ASN A 136 0.91 14.83 -15.73
C ASN A 136 2.43 15.04 -15.67
N SER A 137 3.19 14.09 -15.10
CA SER A 137 4.64 14.15 -15.01
C SER A 137 5.28 13.41 -16.19
N PRO A 138 6.30 13.98 -16.86
CA PRO A 138 7.05 13.27 -17.91
C PRO A 138 7.95 12.16 -17.34
N ALA A 139 8.28 12.19 -16.04
CA ALA A 139 9.06 11.13 -15.41
C ALA A 139 8.29 9.80 -15.39
N VAL A 140 9.00 8.72 -15.75
CA VAL A 140 8.45 7.36 -15.85
C VAL A 140 7.73 6.96 -14.57
N THR A 141 6.58 6.32 -14.70
CA THR A 141 5.88 5.61 -13.61
C THR A 141 5.27 4.35 -14.15
N GLU A 142 5.65 3.24 -13.56
CA GLU A 142 5.22 1.91 -13.95
C GLU A 142 4.21 1.36 -12.94
N PHE A 143 3.36 0.46 -13.43
CA PHE A 143 2.30 -0.15 -12.65
C PHE A 143 2.20 -1.62 -13.00
N LYS A 144 2.12 -2.48 -11.98
CA LYS A 144 1.96 -3.93 -12.13
C LYS A 144 0.90 -4.45 -11.17
N GLU A 145 -0.01 -5.25 -11.71
CA GLU A 145 -0.96 -6.02 -10.92
C GLU A 145 -0.50 -7.47 -10.83
N PHE A 146 -0.66 -8.07 -9.65
CA PHE A 146 -0.48 -9.50 -9.44
C PHE A 146 -1.83 -10.16 -9.18
N ALA A 147 -2.22 -11.01 -10.14
CA ALA A 147 -3.51 -11.68 -10.14
C ALA A 147 -3.64 -12.61 -8.93
N GLY A 148 -4.79 -12.57 -8.26
CA GLY A 148 -5.11 -13.44 -7.12
C GLY A 148 -4.32 -13.13 -5.84
N ARG A 149 -3.51 -12.07 -5.79
CA ARG A 149 -2.73 -11.72 -4.60
C ARG A 149 -3.49 -10.74 -3.70
N GLY A 150 -3.41 -10.95 -2.38
CA GLY A 150 -3.92 -10.05 -1.35
C GLY A 150 -2.81 -9.23 -0.70
N HIS A 151 -3.10 -8.52 0.40
CA HIS A 151 -2.14 -7.61 1.04
C HIS A 151 -0.92 -8.31 1.68
N SER A 152 -1.01 -9.62 1.92
CA SER A 152 0.09 -10.44 2.45
C SER A 152 1.15 -10.81 1.42
N LEU A 153 1.07 -10.30 0.18
CA LEU A 153 1.88 -10.73 -0.96
C LEU A 153 3.40 -10.67 -0.77
N THR A 154 3.88 -9.95 0.26
CA THR A 154 5.30 -9.84 0.62
C THR A 154 5.76 -10.89 1.63
N ILE A 155 4.84 -11.58 2.31
CA ILE A 155 5.13 -12.50 3.41
C ILE A 155 4.43 -13.86 3.28
N ASP A 156 3.47 -13.99 2.37
CA ASP A 156 2.79 -15.26 2.10
C ASP A 156 3.55 -16.13 1.08
N SER A 157 3.11 -17.37 0.89
CA SER A 157 3.75 -18.41 0.06
C SER A 157 4.13 -17.98 -1.36
N GLY A 158 3.44 -16.99 -1.94
CA GLY A 158 3.76 -16.48 -3.28
C GLY A 158 4.75 -15.30 -3.31
N TRP A 159 5.35 -14.91 -2.18
CA TRP A 159 6.24 -13.75 -2.11
C TRP A 159 7.44 -13.81 -3.08
N ARG A 160 7.88 -15.02 -3.46
CA ARG A 160 9.02 -15.21 -4.36
C ARG A 160 8.76 -14.64 -5.76
N GLU A 161 7.56 -14.84 -6.31
CA GLU A 161 7.19 -14.30 -7.62
C GLU A 161 7.28 -12.76 -7.63
N LEU A 162 6.78 -12.13 -6.56
CA LEU A 162 6.86 -10.68 -6.37
C LEU A 162 8.31 -10.21 -6.29
N ALA A 163 9.15 -10.90 -5.49
CA ALA A 163 10.55 -10.55 -5.31
C ALA A 163 11.35 -10.68 -6.61
N GLU A 164 11.13 -11.75 -7.37
CA GLU A 164 11.77 -11.98 -8.68
C GLU A 164 11.37 -10.92 -9.71
N TYR A 165 10.09 -10.54 -9.75
CA TYR A 165 9.64 -9.44 -10.60
C TYR A 165 10.30 -8.11 -10.22
N CYS A 166 10.37 -7.80 -8.92
CA CYS A 166 11.01 -6.59 -8.42
C CYS A 166 12.50 -6.53 -8.78
N LEU A 167 13.22 -7.65 -8.61
CA LEU A 167 14.64 -7.76 -8.96
C LEU A 167 14.86 -7.61 -10.48
N SER A 168 14.01 -8.25 -11.29
CA SER A 168 14.07 -8.14 -12.75
C SER A 168 13.80 -6.71 -13.22
N TRP A 169 12.86 -6.03 -12.57
CA TRP A 169 12.57 -4.62 -12.84
C TRP A 169 13.76 -3.72 -12.52
N LEU A 170 14.39 -3.87 -11.35
CA LEU A 170 15.59 -3.10 -10.98
C LEU A 170 16.72 -3.29 -12.00
N ARG A 171 17.01 -4.55 -12.38
CA ARG A 171 18.02 -4.86 -13.41
C ARG A 171 17.70 -4.19 -14.75
N ALA A 172 16.43 -4.19 -15.17
CA ALA A 172 16.00 -3.50 -16.40
C ALA A 172 16.18 -1.98 -16.33
N LYS A 173 16.18 -1.39 -15.12
CA LYS A 173 16.51 0.02 -14.88
C LYS A 173 18.00 0.30 -14.69
N ARG A 174 18.84 -0.74 -14.74
CA ARG A 174 20.28 -0.67 -14.44
C ARG A 174 20.54 -0.15 -13.01
N LEU A 175 19.71 -0.59 -12.07
CA LEU A 175 19.79 -0.30 -10.64
C LEU A 175 20.10 -1.57 -9.83
#